data_AF-A0A850QJT9-F1
#
_entry.id   AF-A0A850QJT9-F1
#
_cell.length_a   1.000
_cell.length_b   1.000
_cell.length_c   1.000
_cell.angle_alpha   90.00
_cell.angle_beta   90.00
_cell.angle_gamma   90.00
#
_symmetry.space_group_name_H-M   'P 1'
#
loop_
_entity.id
_entity.type
_entity.pdbx_description
1 polymer ?
#
loop_
_entity_poly.entity_id
_entity_poly.type
_entity_poly.pdbx_seq_one_letter_code
_entity_poly.pdbx_strand_id
1 'polypeptide(L)'
;MSKIDHYLHAGTRDNTRVAYQSAVRHYEIEWGGFLPATSENIAQYLVDHAEKLAINTLRQRLAALAQWHIDQGFPDPTKAPLVKKVIRGIQREHPAQEKQAKPFQL
;
A
#
# COMPACT_ATOMS: atom_id res chain seq x y z
N MET A 1 13.78 25.89 -6.98
CA MET A 1 13.75 24.41 -6.87
C MET A 1 15.18 23.93 -6.72
N SER A 2 15.47 23.13 -5.69
CA SER A 2 16.79 22.54 -5.50
C SER A 2 17.04 21.48 -6.58
N LYS A 3 18.30 21.25 -6.97
CA LYS A 3 18.65 20.08 -7.80
C LYS A 3 18.14 18.78 -7.17
N ILE A 4 18.07 18.73 -5.84
CA ILE A 4 17.53 17.59 -5.07
C ILE A 4 16.05 17.35 -5.41
N ASP A 5 15.20 18.39 -5.42
CA ASP A 5 13.77 18.27 -5.75
C ASP A 5 13.57 17.76 -7.18
N HIS A 6 14.42 18.21 -8.12
CA HIS A 6 14.39 17.76 -9.51
C HIS A 6 14.69 16.26 -9.64
N TYR A 7 15.74 15.77 -8.97
CA TYR A 7 16.07 14.33 -8.98
C TYR A 7 15.06 13.50 -8.18
N LEU A 8 14.45 14.05 -7.12
CA LEU A 8 13.39 13.39 -6.36
C LEU A 8 12.13 13.20 -7.20
N HIS A 9 11.75 14.24 -7.97
CA HIS A 9 10.67 14.17 -8.95
C HIS A 9 10.99 13.24 -10.12
N ALA A 10 12.23 13.25 -10.63
CA ALA A 10 12.64 12.34 -11.69
C ALA A 10 12.67 10.87 -11.23
N GLY A 11 13.02 10.63 -9.95
CA GLY A 11 13.08 9.30 -9.35
C GLY A 11 11.72 8.67 -9.05
N THR A 12 10.68 9.49 -8.93
CA THR A 12 9.32 9.02 -8.58
C THR A 12 8.36 9.38 -9.70
N ARG A 13 8.08 8.41 -10.59
CA ARG A 13 7.10 8.57 -11.67
C ARG A 13 5.79 9.14 -11.11
N ASP A 14 5.18 10.09 -11.81
CA ASP A 14 3.93 10.74 -11.38
C ASP A 14 2.82 9.73 -11.04
N ASN A 15 2.77 8.62 -11.78
CA ASN A 15 1.85 7.51 -11.53
C ASN A 15 2.02 6.89 -10.13
N THR A 16 3.26 6.78 -9.62
CA THR A 16 3.53 6.26 -8.28
C THR A 16 3.03 7.23 -7.21
N ARG A 17 3.21 8.54 -7.43
CA ARG A 17 2.71 9.58 -6.50
C ARG A 17 1.18 9.56 -6.41
N VAL A 18 0.50 9.52 -7.55
CA VAL A 18 -0.98 9.43 -7.60
C VAL A 18 -1.46 8.15 -6.94
N ALA A 19 -0.79 7.03 -7.20
CA ALA A 19 -1.12 5.75 -6.61
C ALA A 19 -0.95 5.73 -5.08
N TYR A 20 0.07 6.41 -4.55
CA TYR A 20 0.28 6.53 -3.11
C TYR A 20 -0.74 7.46 -2.46
N GLN A 21 -1.03 8.61 -3.07
CA GLN A 21 -2.08 9.52 -2.61
C GLN A 21 -3.46 8.84 -2.58
N SER A 22 -3.78 8.06 -3.62
CA SER A 22 -5.01 7.27 -3.68
C SER A 22 -5.07 6.24 -2.56
N ALA A 23 -3.96 5.56 -2.26
CA ALA A 23 -3.90 4.58 -1.17
C ALA A 23 -4.08 5.23 0.22
N VAL A 24 -3.45 6.38 0.46
CA VAL A 24 -3.62 7.16 1.71
C VAL A 24 -5.06 7.64 1.84
N ARG A 25 -5.62 8.25 0.79
CA ARG A 25 -7.02 8.70 0.76
C ARG A 25 -7.98 7.56 1.06
N HIS A 26 -7.78 6.40 0.45
CA HIS A 26 -8.65 5.28 0.70
C HIS A 26 -8.54 4.78 2.14
N TYR A 27 -7.35 4.84 2.76
CA TYR A 27 -7.22 4.51 4.17
C TYR A 27 -7.98 5.49 5.07
N GLU A 28 -7.79 6.80 4.88
CA GLU A 28 -8.39 7.82 5.76
C GLU A 28 -9.87 8.07 5.49
N ILE A 29 -10.27 8.15 4.22
CA ILE A 29 -11.60 8.59 3.82
C ILE A 29 -12.53 7.41 3.51
N GLU A 30 -12.05 6.43 2.74
CA GLU A 30 -12.93 5.34 2.26
C GLU A 30 -13.09 4.24 3.32
N TRP A 31 -12.01 3.91 4.04
CA TRP A 31 -12.04 2.95 5.13
C TRP A 31 -12.28 3.60 6.51
N GLY A 32 -11.86 4.86 6.70
CA GLY A 32 -12.07 5.60 7.95
C GLY A 32 -10.96 5.43 8.99
N GLY A 33 -9.75 5.07 8.56
CA GLY A 33 -8.57 5.01 9.41
C GLY A 33 -8.04 6.40 9.77
N PHE A 34 -7.26 6.49 10.85
CA PHE A 34 -6.59 7.73 11.24
C PHE A 34 -5.08 7.58 11.11
N LEU A 35 -4.45 8.63 10.59
CA LEU A 35 -3.00 8.73 10.50
C LEU A 35 -2.46 9.73 11.54
N PRO A 36 -1.33 9.46 12.21
CA PRO A 36 -0.51 8.25 12.12
C PRO A 36 -1.24 7.00 12.65
N ALA A 37 -1.06 5.89 11.94
CA ALA A 37 -1.72 4.63 12.22
C ALA A 37 -0.89 3.74 13.16
N THR A 38 -1.58 2.89 13.91
CA THR A 38 -0.95 1.80 14.65
C THR A 38 -0.77 0.56 13.77
N SER A 39 0.10 -0.36 14.20
CA SER A 39 0.26 -1.65 13.55
C SER A 39 -1.04 -2.47 13.52
N GLU A 40 -1.87 -2.34 14.56
CA GLU A 40 -3.16 -3.01 14.71
C GLU A 40 -4.17 -2.46 13.69
N ASN A 41 -4.26 -1.13 13.55
CA ASN A 41 -5.16 -0.52 12.56
C ASN A 41 -4.75 -0.87 11.14
N ILE A 42 -3.45 -0.93 10.84
CA ILE A 42 -2.98 -1.37 9.52
C ILE A 42 -3.30 -2.84 9.29
N ALA A 43 -3.14 -3.69 10.30
CA ALA A 43 -3.52 -5.09 10.22
C ALA A 43 -5.02 -5.25 9.93
N GLN A 44 -5.89 -4.53 10.64
CA GLN A 44 -7.33 -4.55 10.42
C GLN A 44 -7.69 -4.12 9.00
N TYR A 45 -7.11 -3.00 8.53
CA TYR A 45 -7.31 -2.52 7.18
C TYR A 45 -6.95 -3.56 6.11
N LEU A 46 -5.85 -4.29 6.30
CA LEU A 46 -5.45 -5.36 5.38
C LEU A 46 -6.44 -6.52 5.37
N VAL A 47 -6.95 -6.91 6.54
CA VAL A 47 -7.93 -8.00 6.67
C VAL A 47 -9.26 -7.63 6.02
N ASP A 48 -9.78 -6.43 6.26
CA ASP A 48 -11.07 -5.95 5.72
C ASP A 48 -11.11 -5.90 4.18
N HIS A 49 -9.93 -5.90 3.56
CA HIS A 49 -9.74 -5.84 2.10
C HIS A 49 -9.08 -7.10 1.52
N ALA A 50 -8.81 -8.12 2.34
CA ALA A 50 -8.10 -9.33 1.92
C ALA A 50 -8.82 -10.09 0.80
N GLU A 51 -10.15 -10.15 0.85
CA GLU A 51 -10.99 -10.84 -0.14
C GLU A 51 -11.31 -9.97 -1.36
N LYS A 52 -11.15 -8.65 -1.23
CA LYS A 52 -11.59 -7.67 -2.24
C LYS A 52 -10.45 -7.22 -3.15
N LEU A 53 -9.22 -7.19 -2.63
CA LEU A 53 -8.07 -6.63 -3.32
C LEU A 53 -7.00 -7.71 -3.57
N ALA A 54 -6.34 -7.60 -4.73
CA ALA A 54 -5.18 -8.45 -5.01
C ALA A 54 -4.04 -8.16 -4.01
N ILE A 55 -3.24 -9.19 -3.71
CA ILE A 55 -2.10 -9.07 -2.79
C ILE A 55 -1.12 -7.96 -3.17
N ASN A 56 -0.92 -7.73 -4.47
CA ASN A 56 -0.05 -6.67 -4.97
C ASN A 56 -0.63 -5.27 -4.66
N THR A 57 -1.95 -5.12 -4.75
CA THR A 57 -2.64 -3.87 -4.36
C THR A 57 -2.52 -3.62 -2.87
N LEU A 58 -2.65 -4.65 -2.03
CA LEU A 58 -2.46 -4.53 -0.59
C LEU A 58 -1.03 -4.12 -0.22
N ARG A 59 -0.01 -4.71 -0.89
CA ARG A 59 1.40 -4.32 -0.71
C ARG A 59 1.68 -2.89 -1.15
N GLN A 60 1.12 -2.45 -2.27
CA GLN A 60 1.24 -1.08 -2.74
C GLN A 60 0.62 -0.09 -1.74
N ARG A 61 -0.57 -0.41 -1.21
CA ARG A 61 -1.22 0.39 -0.18
C ARG A 61 -0.37 0.47 1.09
N LEU A 62 0.22 -0.65 1.49
CA LEU A 62 1.13 -0.70 2.63
C LEU A 62 2.36 0.20 2.43
N ALA A 63 2.98 0.15 1.24
CA ALA A 63 4.10 1.01 0.90
C ALA A 63 3.74 2.51 0.93
N ALA A 64 2.54 2.86 0.45
CA ALA A 64 2.04 4.23 0.52
C ALA A 64 1.85 4.72 1.96
N LEU A 65 1.30 3.87 2.84
CA LEU A 65 1.15 4.19 4.26
C LEU A 65 2.52 4.31 4.95
N ALA A 66 3.46 3.43 4.66
CA ALA A 66 4.83 3.53 5.17
C ALA A 66 5.48 4.86 4.74
N GLN A 67 5.36 5.21 3.46
CA GLN A 67 5.90 6.46 2.92
C GLN A 67 5.27 7.67 3.59
N TRP A 68 3.95 7.68 3.79
CA TRP A 68 3.27 8.75 4.52
C TRP A 68 3.85 8.93 5.92
N HIS A 69 4.07 7.85 6.67
CA HIS A 69 4.65 7.96 8.03
C HIS A 69 6.05 8.53 7.99
N ILE A 70 6.89 8.04 7.08
CA ILE A 70 8.27 8.51 6.92
C ILE A 70 8.30 10.00 6.54
N ASP A 71 7.47 10.42 5.59
CA ASP A 71 7.39 11.82 5.12
C ASP A 71 6.93 12.77 6.23
N GLN A 72 6.07 12.29 7.14
CA GLN A 72 5.60 13.05 8.30
C GLN A 72 6.53 12.92 9.53
N GLY A 73 7.63 12.16 9.44
CA GLY A 73 8.59 11.97 10.54
C GLY A 73 8.16 10.97 11.63
N PHE A 74 7.14 10.15 11.36
CA PHE A 74 6.69 9.10 12.27
C PHE A 74 7.43 7.77 12.03
N PRO A 75 7.53 6.90 13.06
CA PRO A 75 8.00 5.54 12.88
C PRO A 75 7.05 4.78 11.94
N ASP A 76 7.60 3.86 11.16
CA ASP A 76 6.83 3.08 10.18
C ASP A 76 6.11 1.90 10.87
N PRO A 77 4.77 1.97 11.05
CA PRO A 77 4.00 0.90 11.68
C PRO A 77 3.87 -0.36 10.81
N THR A 78 4.14 -0.26 9.50
CA THR A 78 4.02 -1.40 8.57
C THR A 78 5.10 -2.45 8.77
N LYS A 79 6.22 -2.06 9.40
CA LYS A 79 7.36 -2.96 9.68
C LYS A 79 7.10 -3.90 10.86
N ALA A 80 6.03 -3.67 11.62
CA ALA A 80 5.66 -4.48 12.78
C ALA A 80 5.50 -5.97 12.39
N PRO A 81 5.92 -6.91 13.26
CA PRO A 81 5.76 -8.35 13.01
C PRO A 81 4.32 -8.77 12.74
N LEU A 82 3.35 -8.11 13.38
CA LEU A 82 1.91 -8.33 13.19
C LEU A 82 1.51 -8.14 11.72
N VAL A 83 1.80 -6.97 11.15
CA VAL A 83 1.47 -6.62 9.76
C VAL A 83 2.10 -7.60 8.78
N LYS A 84 3.37 -7.98 8.99
CA LYS A 84 4.07 -8.98 8.16
C LYS A 84 3.41 -10.36 8.22
N LYS A 85 2.98 -10.80 9.42
CA LYS A 85 2.26 -12.07 9.59
C LYS A 85 0.90 -12.04 8.89
N VAL A 86 0.16 -10.94 8.99
CA VAL A 86 -1.14 -10.75 8.32
C VAL A 86 -0.99 -10.84 6.80
N ILE A 87 -0.06 -10.10 6.18
CA ILE A 87 0.18 -10.19 4.73
C ILE A 87 0.53 -11.62 4.30
N ARG A 88 1.34 -12.33 5.08
CA ARG A 88 1.68 -13.74 4.79
C ARG A 88 0.47 -14.66 4.91
N GLY A 89 -0.42 -14.41 5.87
CA GLY A 89 -1.70 -15.11 6.02
C GLY A 89 -2.60 -14.88 4.81
N ILE A 90 -2.86 -13.62 4.46
CA ILE A 90 -3.67 -13.24 3.29
C ILE A 90 -3.12 -13.90 2.01
N GLN A 91 -1.80 -13.91 1.81
CA GLN A 91 -1.19 -14.54 0.64
C GLN A 91 -1.42 -16.06 0.57
N ARG A 92 -1.53 -16.74 1.72
CA ARG A 92 -1.77 -18.20 1.78
C ARG A 92 -3.23 -18.53 1.55
N GLU A 93 -4.14 -17.75 2.13
CA GLU A 93 -5.59 -17.99 2.04
C GLU A 93 -6.17 -17.53 0.69
N HIS A 94 -5.60 -16.50 0.09
CA HIS A 94 -6.05 -15.95 -1.20
C HIS A 94 -4.91 -15.96 -2.23
N PRO A 95 -4.48 -17.16 -2.69
CA PRO A 95 -3.56 -17.23 -3.81
C PRO A 95 -4.20 -16.51 -5.00
N ALA A 96 -3.46 -15.56 -5.58
CA ALA A 96 -3.94 -14.80 -6.72
C ALA A 96 -4.39 -15.77 -7.81
N GLN A 97 -5.66 -15.72 -8.21
CA GLN A 97 -6.03 -16.27 -9.51
C GLN A 97 -5.20 -15.49 -10.53
N GLU A 98 -4.21 -16.16 -11.13
CA GLU A 98 -3.49 -15.63 -12.27
C GLU A 98 -4.55 -15.31 -13.33
N LYS A 99 -4.86 -14.03 -13.51
CA LYS A 99 -5.55 -13.57 -14.71
C LYS A 99 -4.55 -13.75 -15.85
N GLN A 100 -4.43 -14.97 -16.34
CA GLN A 100 -3.79 -15.23 -17.62
C GLN A 100 -4.49 -14.34 -18.63
N ALA A 101 -3.75 -13.38 -19.18
CA ALA A 101 -4.24 -12.61 -20.31
C ALA A 101 -4.56 -13.61 -21.41
N LYS A 102 -5.81 -13.59 -21.92
CA LYS A 102 -6.16 -14.41 -23.08
C LYS A 102 -5.18 -14.04 -24.20
N PRO A 103 -4.52 -15.00 -24.85
CA PRO A 103 -3.59 -14.70 -25.92
C PRO A 103 -4.32 -13.88 -27.00
N PHE A 104 -3.74 -12.74 -27.36
CA PHE A 104 -4.21 -11.95 -28.49
C PHE A 104 -4.10 -12.82 -29.74
N GLN A 105 -5.24 -13.18 -30.33
CA GLN A 105 -5.29 -13.71 -31.68
C GLN A 105 -5.35 -12.52 -32.65
N LEU A 106 -4.31 -12.40 -33.48
CA LEU A 106 -4.21 -11.49 -34.62
C LEU A 106 -4.99 -12.05 -35.81
#